data_AF-A0A7C7IIU1-F1
#
_entry.id   AF-A0A7C7IIU1-F1
#
_cell.length_a   1.000
_cell.length_b   1.000
_cell.length_c   1.000
_cell.angle_alpha   90.00
_cell.angle_beta   90.00
_cell.angle_gamma   90.00
#
_symmetry.space_group_name_H-M   'P 1'
#
loop_
_entity.id
_entity.type
_entity.pdbx_description
1 polymer ?
#
loop_
_entity_poly.entity_id
_entity_poly.type
_entity_poly.pdbx_seq_one_letter_code
_entity_poly.pdbx_strand_id
1 'polypeptide(L)'
;MLSGDTFRLWAISDAHVGTDIQHGRKSLSEAILHSENGGDDVGQSFDWDICVNLGDFTGSQFPPDDEEGKLVVEQYSVSSKHPREHFYDVIGNHDATRHGDNPIQWWFRKWLDPTGANTKF
;
A
#
# COMPACT_ATOMS: atom_id res chain seq x y z
N MET A 1 24.11 -10.36 10.42
CA MET A 1 24.90 -9.60 9.41
C MET A 1 24.20 -9.80 8.09
N LEU A 2 23.57 -8.76 7.54
CA LEU A 2 23.11 -8.78 6.15
C LEU A 2 24.37 -8.73 5.29
N SER A 3 24.67 -9.79 4.55
CA SER A 3 25.78 -9.81 3.62
C SER A 3 25.32 -9.26 2.26
N GLY A 4 25.76 -8.07 1.90
CA GLY A 4 25.75 -7.56 0.52
C GLY A 4 25.58 -6.05 0.41
N ASP A 5 26.45 -5.38 -0.36
CA ASP A 5 26.38 -3.96 -0.75
C ASP A 5 25.20 -3.63 -1.70
N THR A 6 24.24 -4.56 -1.86
CA THR A 6 23.12 -4.44 -2.80
C THR A 6 21.86 -4.03 -2.05
N PHE A 7 21.40 -2.83 -2.36
CA PHE A 7 20.07 -2.35 -1.98
C PHE A 7 19.00 -2.88 -2.95
N ARG A 8 17.92 -3.45 -2.41
CA ARG A 8 16.81 -4.06 -3.14
C ARG A 8 15.54 -3.23 -2.96
N LEU A 9 15.02 -2.74 -4.06
CA LEU A 9 13.76 -2.00 -4.11
C LEU A 9 12.69 -2.89 -4.73
N TRP A 10 11.56 -3.06 -4.05
CA TRP A 10 10.34 -3.60 -4.63
C TRP A 10 9.47 -2.45 -5.11
N ALA A 11 8.97 -2.51 -6.35
CA ALA A 11 8.10 -1.48 -6.91
C ALA A 11 6.72 -2.09 -7.22
N ILE A 12 5.67 -1.44 -6.73
CA ILE A 12 4.27 -1.80 -6.96
C ILE A 12 3.44 -0.55 -7.25
N SER A 13 2.21 -0.72 -7.73
CA SER A 13 1.26 0.35 -8.04
C SER A 13 -0.13 -0.26 -8.27
N ASP A 14 -1.15 0.59 -8.40
CA ASP A 14 -2.46 0.26 -8.99
C ASP A 14 -3.18 -0.89 -8.26
N ALA A 15 -3.08 -0.92 -6.93
CA ALA A 15 -3.73 -1.95 -6.13
C ALA A 15 -5.26 -1.86 -6.21
N HIS A 16 -5.82 -0.66 -6.42
CA HIS A 16 -7.26 -0.44 -6.60
C HIS A 16 -8.13 -1.21 -5.58
N VAL A 17 -7.77 -1.16 -4.30
CA VAL A 17 -8.24 -2.09 -3.25
C VAL A 17 -9.76 -2.14 -3.14
N GLY A 18 -10.44 -1.01 -3.31
CA GLY A 18 -11.89 -0.92 -3.24
C GLY A 18 -12.62 -1.61 -4.40
N THR A 19 -11.99 -1.70 -5.58
CA THR A 19 -12.54 -2.40 -6.74
C THR A 19 -12.20 -3.88 -6.68
N ASP A 20 -10.93 -4.22 -6.43
CA ASP A 20 -10.45 -5.60 -6.44
C ASP A 20 -11.11 -6.47 -5.37
N ILE A 21 -11.42 -5.90 -4.20
CA ILE A 21 -12.10 -6.63 -3.12
C ILE A 21 -13.53 -7.04 -3.49
N GLN A 22 -14.20 -6.31 -4.38
CA GLN A 22 -15.53 -6.67 -4.90
C GLN A 22 -15.46 -7.92 -5.79
N HIS A 23 -14.28 -8.22 -6.33
CA HIS A 23 -13.98 -9.42 -7.10
C HIS A 23 -13.30 -10.51 -6.27
N GLY A 24 -13.29 -10.37 -4.93
CA GLY A 24 -12.72 -11.35 -4.01
C GLY A 24 -11.19 -11.34 -3.97
N ARG A 25 -10.54 -10.27 -4.43
CA ARG A 25 -9.09 -10.12 -4.41
C ARG A 25 -8.68 -9.08 -3.37
N LYS A 26 -7.72 -9.46 -2.51
CA LYS A 26 -7.08 -8.50 -1.60
C LYS A 26 -5.72 -8.11 -2.20
N SER A 27 -5.76 -7.38 -3.31
CA SER A 27 -4.66 -7.10 -4.23
C SER A 27 -3.36 -6.62 -3.59
N LEU A 28 -3.42 -5.73 -2.60
CA LEU A 28 -2.25 -5.25 -1.87
C LEU A 28 -1.74 -6.30 -0.87
N SER A 29 -2.64 -6.89 -0.08
CA SER A 29 -2.26 -7.86 0.94
C SER A 29 -1.69 -9.15 0.34
N GLU A 30 -2.25 -9.61 -0.78
CA GLU A 30 -1.79 -10.79 -1.51
C GLU A 30 -0.39 -10.55 -2.07
N ALA A 31 -0.13 -9.39 -2.66
CA ALA A 31 1.20 -9.03 -3.17
C ALA A 31 2.24 -8.99 -2.04
N ILE A 32 1.90 -8.40 -0.89
CA ILE A 32 2.77 -8.37 0.29
C ILE A 32 3.06 -9.79 0.78
N LEU A 33 2.02 -10.61 0.99
CA LEU A 33 2.18 -11.99 1.46
C LEU A 33 2.98 -12.84 0.48
N HIS A 34 2.77 -12.69 -0.82
CA HIS A 34 3.57 -13.39 -1.83
C HIS A 34 5.04 -12.96 -1.80
N SER A 35 5.32 -11.66 -1.63
CA SER A 35 6.71 -11.18 -1.51
C SER A 35 7.40 -11.77 -0.27
N GLU A 36 6.69 -11.83 0.87
CA GLU A 36 7.26 -12.28 2.14
C GLU A 36 7.32 -13.80 2.26
N ASN A 37 6.30 -14.52 1.79
CA ASN A 37 6.10 -15.95 2.09
C ASN A 37 6.10 -16.85 0.85
N GLY A 38 6.05 -16.26 -0.34
CA GLY A 38 5.77 -16.98 -1.57
C GLY A 38 4.27 -17.14 -1.82
N GLY A 39 3.91 -17.52 -3.04
CA GLY A 39 2.54 -17.78 -3.46
C GLY A 39 2.22 -19.27 -3.51
N ASP A 40 0.93 -19.61 -3.40
CA ASP A 40 0.45 -20.98 -3.26
C ASP A 40 0.81 -21.92 -4.43
N ASP A 41 0.96 -21.39 -5.65
CA ASP A 41 1.20 -22.21 -6.84
C ASP A 41 2.69 -22.51 -7.08
N VAL A 42 3.55 -21.48 -7.20
CA VAL A 42 5.00 -21.62 -7.53
C VAL A 42 5.87 -20.40 -7.18
N GLY A 43 5.30 -19.33 -6.63
CA GLY A 43 6.05 -18.08 -6.39
C GLY A 43 6.94 -18.19 -5.16
N GLN A 44 8.26 -18.10 -5.30
CA GLN A 44 9.13 -17.96 -4.14
C GLN A 44 9.01 -16.55 -3.56
N SER A 45 9.17 -16.43 -2.23
CA SER A 45 9.44 -15.14 -1.62
C SER A 45 10.76 -14.56 -2.11
N PHE A 46 10.92 -13.26 -1.95
CA PHE A 46 12.17 -12.58 -2.28
C PHE A 46 12.47 -11.50 -1.25
N ASP A 47 13.76 -11.24 -1.02
CA ASP A 47 14.19 -10.20 -0.09
C ASP A 47 14.09 -8.81 -0.75
N TRP A 48 13.63 -7.84 0.02
CA TRP A 48 13.62 -6.43 -0.36
C TRP A 48 13.90 -5.55 0.87
N ASP A 49 14.51 -4.38 0.66
CA ASP A 49 14.87 -3.45 1.74
C ASP A 49 13.76 -2.41 1.94
N ILE A 50 13.24 -1.86 0.84
CA ILE A 50 12.06 -0.99 0.83
C ILE A 50 11.13 -1.37 -0.32
N CYS A 51 9.86 -1.01 -0.15
CA CYS A 51 8.85 -1.03 -1.19
C CYS A 51 8.50 0.42 -1.58
N VAL A 52 8.43 0.71 -2.87
CA VAL A 52 7.86 1.97 -3.38
C VAL A 52 6.53 1.63 -4.03
N ASN A 53 5.45 2.23 -3.54
CA ASN A 53 4.11 2.05 -4.08
C ASN A 53 3.69 3.33 -4.83
N LEU A 54 3.50 3.23 -6.14
CA LEU A 54 3.41 4.37 -7.05
C LEU A 54 1.99 4.95 -7.22
N GLY A 55 1.07 4.57 -6.33
CA GLY A 55 -0.25 5.19 -6.23
C GLY A 55 -1.39 4.30 -6.72
N ASP A 56 -2.55 4.92 -6.79
CA ASP A 56 -3.83 4.30 -7.17
C ASP A 56 -4.18 3.12 -6.25
N PHE A 57 -4.15 3.43 -4.95
CA PHE A 57 -4.56 2.52 -3.89
C PHE A 57 -6.06 2.34 -3.89
N THR A 58 -6.81 3.43 -4.01
CA THR A 58 -8.27 3.39 -4.17
C THR A 58 -8.63 2.92 -5.58
N GLY A 59 -9.64 2.05 -5.68
CA GLY A 59 -10.20 1.61 -6.96
C GLY A 59 -11.39 2.45 -7.40
N SER A 60 -11.88 3.35 -6.54
CA SER A 60 -13.08 4.13 -6.76
C SER A 60 -12.93 5.14 -7.89
N GLN A 61 -14.03 5.37 -8.62
CA GLN A 61 -14.16 6.47 -9.58
C GLN A 61 -14.63 7.78 -8.91
N PHE A 62 -14.90 7.73 -7.61
CA PHE A 62 -15.22 8.88 -6.78
C PHE A 62 -14.04 9.20 -5.86
N PRO A 63 -13.94 10.43 -5.32
CA PRO A 63 -12.93 10.77 -4.32
C PRO A 63 -12.96 9.79 -3.15
N PRO A 64 -11.80 9.41 -2.60
CA PRO A 64 -11.72 8.37 -1.59
C PRO A 64 -12.34 8.81 -0.26
N ASP A 65 -12.77 7.82 0.52
CA ASP A 65 -13.39 8.02 1.83
C ASP A 65 -12.71 7.21 2.94
N ASP A 66 -13.22 7.36 4.16
CA ASP A 66 -12.68 6.68 5.33
C ASP A 66 -12.83 5.15 5.28
N GLU A 67 -13.83 4.59 4.58
CA GLU A 67 -13.98 3.14 4.49
C GLU A 67 -12.93 2.55 3.54
N GLU A 68 -12.66 3.20 2.41
CA GLU A 68 -11.59 2.79 1.51
C GLU A 68 -10.21 2.94 2.16
N GLY A 69 -10.01 3.98 2.97
CA GLY A 69 -8.80 4.16 3.76
C GLY A 69 -8.54 3.02 4.75
N LYS A 70 -9.58 2.55 5.45
CA LYS A 70 -9.47 1.40 6.36
C LYS A 70 -9.12 0.12 5.62
N LEU A 71 -9.66 -0.09 4.41
CA LEU A 71 -9.33 -1.26 3.60
C LEU A 71 -7.85 -1.27 3.19
N VAL A 72 -7.31 -0.12 2.81
CA VAL A 72 -5.88 0.00 2.49
C VAL A 72 -5.01 -0.33 3.71
N VAL A 73 -5.35 0.22 4.87
CA VAL A 73 -4.65 -0.07 6.13
C VAL A 73 -4.74 -1.54 6.52
N GLU A 74 -5.94 -2.15 6.45
CA GLU A 74 -6.13 -3.58 6.71
C GLU A 74 -5.24 -4.43 5.80
N GLN A 75 -5.15 -4.09 4.51
CA GLN A 75 -4.33 -4.85 3.58
C GLN A 75 -2.83 -4.67 3.82
N TYR A 76 -2.38 -3.49 4.22
CA TYR A 76 -0.99 -3.29 4.66
C TYR A 76 -0.66 -4.05 5.95
N SER A 77 -1.62 -4.22 6.86
CA SER A 77 -1.41 -4.83 8.18
C SER A 77 -0.96 -6.30 8.16
N VAL A 78 -1.05 -6.96 7.00
CA VAL A 78 -0.59 -8.35 6.84
C VAL A 78 0.94 -8.48 6.76
N SER A 79 1.65 -7.39 6.46
CA SER A 79 3.11 -7.41 6.42
C SER A 79 3.65 -7.74 7.80
N SER A 80 4.50 -8.76 7.85
CA SER A 80 5.06 -9.32 9.08
C SER A 80 6.56 -9.13 9.17
N LYS A 81 7.23 -8.98 8.02
CA LYS A 81 8.69 -8.84 7.93
C LYS A 81 9.12 -7.39 7.78
N HIS A 82 8.24 -6.53 7.26
CA HIS A 82 8.55 -5.13 6.97
C HIS A 82 7.56 -4.21 7.69
N PRO A 83 8.04 -3.27 8.52
CA PRO A 83 7.17 -2.30 9.15
C PRO A 83 6.69 -1.26 8.13
N ARG A 84 5.70 -0.45 8.52
CA ARG A 84 5.05 0.54 7.63
C ARG A 84 6.07 1.50 7.01
N GLU A 85 7.10 1.91 7.75
CA GLU A 85 8.16 2.81 7.28
C GLU A 85 9.08 2.21 6.20
N HIS A 86 8.93 0.93 5.86
CA HIS A 86 9.58 0.35 4.69
C HIS A 86 8.78 0.54 3.40
N PHE A 87 7.54 1.02 3.48
CA PHE A 87 6.68 1.33 2.35
C PHE A 87 6.69 2.84 2.07
N TYR A 88 7.12 3.21 0.86
CA TYR A 88 7.20 4.58 0.39
C TYR A 88 6.09 4.81 -0.63
N ASP A 89 4.97 5.31 -0.12
CA ASP A 89 3.77 5.55 -0.90
C ASP A 89 3.86 6.90 -1.66
N VAL A 90 3.45 6.90 -2.92
CA VAL A 90 3.24 8.09 -3.75
C VAL A 90 1.75 8.16 -4.10
N ILE A 91 1.20 9.37 -4.14
CA ILE A 91 -0.21 9.56 -4.44
C ILE A 91 -0.48 9.39 -5.94
N GLY A 92 -1.49 8.59 -6.28
CA GLY A 92 -2.03 8.43 -7.63
C GLY A 92 -3.24 9.33 -7.89
N ASN A 93 -3.79 9.29 -9.10
CA ASN A 93 -4.95 10.11 -9.45
C ASN A 93 -6.25 9.62 -8.80
N HIS A 94 -6.39 8.31 -8.56
CA HIS A 94 -7.55 7.76 -7.87
C HIS A 94 -7.56 8.14 -6.38
N ASP A 95 -6.39 8.35 -5.79
CA ASP A 95 -6.21 8.70 -4.37
C ASP A 95 -6.52 10.16 -4.05
N ALA A 96 -6.78 10.97 -5.08
CA ALA A 96 -6.93 12.41 -4.94
C ALA A 96 -8.26 12.78 -4.25
N THR A 97 -8.16 13.57 -3.18
CA THR A 97 -9.33 14.17 -2.51
C THR A 97 -9.90 15.33 -3.32
N ARG A 98 -11.05 15.88 -2.88
CA ARG A 98 -11.75 16.93 -3.64
C ARG A 98 -10.97 18.24 -3.62
N HIS A 99 -11.12 19.02 -4.69
CA HIS A 99 -10.66 20.40 -4.70
C HIS A 99 -11.33 21.18 -3.56
N GLY A 100 -10.53 21.91 -2.78
CA GLY A 100 -11.00 22.69 -1.63
C GLY A 100 -10.99 21.92 -0.30
N ASP A 101 -10.71 20.61 -0.30
CA ASP A 101 -10.52 19.86 0.94
C ASP A 101 -9.32 20.42 1.74
N ASN A 102 -9.53 20.58 3.04
CA ASN A 102 -8.51 21.04 3.98
C ASN A 102 -8.51 20.10 5.22
N PRO A 103 -7.42 19.36 5.47
CA PRO A 103 -6.14 19.41 4.78
C PRO A 103 -6.20 18.92 3.32
N ILE A 104 -5.37 19.53 2.47
CA ILE A 104 -5.18 19.08 1.08
C ILE A 104 -4.69 17.63 1.11
N GLN A 105 -5.31 16.79 0.29
CA GLN A 105 -5.04 15.35 0.21
C GLN A 105 -5.10 14.65 1.57
N TRP A 106 -6.10 15.01 2.39
CA TRP A 106 -6.26 14.49 3.75
C TRP A 106 -6.26 12.95 3.78
N TRP A 107 -6.85 12.30 2.77
CA TRP A 107 -7.00 10.87 2.71
C TRP A 107 -5.64 10.18 2.64
N PHE A 108 -4.82 10.55 1.66
CA PHE A 108 -3.45 10.05 1.52
C PHE A 108 -2.60 10.34 2.76
N ARG A 109 -2.71 11.56 3.31
CA ARG A 109 -1.97 11.95 4.50
C ARG A 109 -2.36 11.16 5.75
N LYS A 110 -3.64 10.78 5.87
CA LYS A 110 -4.19 10.07 7.05
C LYS A 110 -3.98 8.56 6.96
N TRP A 111 -4.31 7.97 5.81
CA TRP A 111 -4.43 6.52 5.64
C TRP A 111 -3.20 5.87 5.03
N LEU A 112 -2.47 6.59 4.16
CA LEU A 112 -1.17 6.13 3.67
C LEU A 112 -0.01 6.57 4.57
N ASP A 113 -0.21 7.69 5.25
CA ASP A 113 0.72 8.26 6.24
C ASP A 113 2.20 8.31 5.78
N PRO A 114 2.49 8.87 4.58
CA PRO A 114 3.84 8.88 4.01
C PRO A 114 4.87 9.64 4.88
N THR A 115 4.41 10.41 5.86
CA THR A 115 5.25 11.19 6.78
C THR A 115 5.33 10.61 8.19
N GLY A 116 4.60 9.53 8.50
CA GLY A 116 4.54 8.96 9.85
C GLY A 116 3.85 9.86 10.89
N ALA A 117 2.91 10.70 10.47
CA ALA A 117 2.19 11.65 11.33
C ALA A 117 0.87 11.07 11.91
N ASN A 118 0.43 9.91 11.43
CA ASN A 118 -0.88 9.30 11.72
C ASN A 118 -0.77 7.82 12.10
N THR A 119 0.29 7.42 12.81
CA THR A 119 0.65 6.03 13.19
C THR A 119 -0.36 5.25 14.03
N LYS A 120 -1.51 5.84 14.36
CA LYS A 120 -2.59 5.18 15.11
C LYS A 120 -3.53 4.38 14.21
N PHE A 121 -3.45 4.62 12.90
CA PHE A 121 -4.18 3.88 11.88
C PHE A 121 -3.27 2.79 11.35
#